data_AF-A0A258K224-F1
#
_entry.id   AF-A0A258K224-F1
#
_cell.length_a   1.000
_cell.length_b   1.000
_cell.length_c   1.000
_cell.angle_alpha   90.00
_cell.angle_beta   90.00
_cell.angle_gamma   90.00
#
_symmetry.space_group_name_H-M   'P 1'
#
loop_
_entity.id
_entity.type
_entity.pdbx_description
1 polymer ?
#
loop_
_entity_poly.entity_id
_entity_poly.type
_entity_poly.pdbx_seq_one_letter_code
_entity_poly.pdbx_strand_id
1 'polypeptide(L)'
;MGNTTITLSKGYFTSEITKSFLKDLQMACKTMEVDLFVKLFISYDLYHNEEYREVLNLIKHIVSSWYKPELGTKLIEVSKFESKCIFCNIGKKVNGYKWTYKHSLETIPLNRVVYASQIAFFFDYQDNQLIEFGVCNGYLDKEEMNLLNS
;
A
#
# COMPACT_ATOMS: atom_id res chain seq x y z
N MET A 1 -0.87 -18.34 -1.45
CA MET A 1 -1.16 -17.12 -2.24
C MET A 1 0.19 -16.56 -2.67
N GLY A 2 0.38 -16.38 -3.99
CA GLY A 2 1.67 -16.00 -4.59
C GLY A 2 2.05 -14.53 -4.34
N ASN A 3 3.19 -14.12 -4.88
CA ASN A 3 3.62 -12.73 -4.88
C ASN A 3 2.65 -11.91 -5.74
N THR A 4 2.00 -10.91 -5.14
CA THR A 4 1.13 -9.98 -5.86
C THR A 4 1.96 -8.78 -6.29
N THR A 5 2.75 -8.96 -7.35
CA THR A 5 3.67 -7.97 -7.91
C THR A 5 3.42 -7.77 -9.41
N ILE A 6 3.92 -6.65 -9.93
CA ILE A 6 3.92 -6.26 -11.34
C ILE A 6 5.38 -6.09 -11.74
N THR A 7 5.79 -6.77 -12.80
CA THR A 7 7.09 -6.53 -13.46
C THR A 7 7.00 -5.31 -14.36
N LEU A 8 7.83 -4.30 -14.11
CA LEU A 8 7.81 -3.06 -14.89
C LEU A 8 8.81 -3.16 -16.05
N SER A 9 8.40 -2.68 -17.23
CA SER A 9 9.23 -2.77 -18.44
C SER A 9 10.50 -1.94 -18.29
N LYS A 10 11.65 -2.59 -18.52
CA LYS A 10 12.97 -1.93 -18.50
C LYS A 10 12.99 -0.84 -19.57
N GLY A 11 13.09 0.41 -19.15
CA GLY A 11 13.12 1.60 -20.02
C GLY A 11 11.94 2.56 -19.86
N TYR A 12 10.76 2.09 -19.42
CA TYR A 12 9.62 3.00 -19.16
C TYR A 12 9.76 3.65 -17.78
N PHE A 13 10.05 2.87 -16.74
CA PHE A 13 10.32 3.40 -15.39
C PHE A 13 11.73 3.96 -15.27
N THR A 14 12.00 5.10 -15.92
CA THR A 14 13.26 5.83 -15.71
C THR A 14 13.44 6.22 -14.23
N SER A 15 14.65 6.66 -13.85
CA SER A 15 14.89 7.13 -12.48
C SER A 15 13.96 8.29 -12.07
N GLU A 16 13.62 9.16 -13.03
CA GLU A 16 12.71 10.29 -12.81
C GLU A 16 11.26 9.83 -12.63
N ILE A 17 10.79 8.95 -13.52
CA ILE A 17 9.44 8.36 -13.43
C ILE A 17 9.29 7.56 -12.13
N THR A 18 10.32 6.81 -11.74
CA THR A 18 10.37 6.09 -10.48
C THR A 18 10.18 7.03 -9.28
N LYS A 19 10.90 8.15 -9.23
CA LYS A 19 10.75 9.13 -8.14
C LYS A 19 9.35 9.73 -8.09
N SER A 20 8.80 10.10 -9.25
CA SER A 20 7.44 10.65 -9.34
C SER A 20 6.40 9.62 -8.89
N PHE A 21 6.50 8.37 -9.35
CA PHE A 21 5.60 7.29 -8.97
C PHE A 21 5.58 7.06 -7.46
N LEU A 22 6.75 7.01 -6.83
CA LEU A 22 6.85 6.80 -5.38
C LEU A 22 6.23 7.96 -4.58
N LYS A 23 6.38 9.20 -5.07
CA LYS A 23 5.75 10.38 -4.47
C LYS A 23 4.23 10.33 -4.61
N ASP A 24 3.73 9.99 -5.79
CA ASP A 24 2.29 9.92 -6.04
C ASP A 24 1.63 8.76 -5.30
N LEU A 25 2.30 7.60 -5.22
CA LEU A 25 1.89 6.49 -4.37
C LEU A 25 1.83 6.91 -2.90
N GLN A 26 2.83 7.64 -2.41
CA GLN A 26 2.82 8.16 -1.04
C GLN A 26 1.64 9.12 -0.83
N MET A 27 1.28 9.95 -1.81
CA MET A 27 0.11 10.82 -1.73
C MET A 27 -1.19 10.02 -1.70
N ALA A 28 -1.34 9.00 -2.55
CA ALA A 28 -2.50 8.11 -2.51
C ALA A 28 -2.62 7.43 -1.14
N CYS A 29 -1.51 6.94 -0.59
CA CYS A 29 -1.48 6.29 0.73
C CYS A 29 -1.82 7.22 1.89
N LYS A 30 -1.68 8.54 1.75
CA LYS A 30 -2.10 9.51 2.79
C LYS A 30 -3.62 9.69 2.88
N THR A 31 -4.37 8.99 2.04
CA THR A 31 -5.84 9.01 2.00
C THR A 31 -6.39 7.61 2.19
N MET A 32 -7.72 7.48 2.30
CA MET A 32 -8.42 6.19 2.21
C MET A 32 -9.21 6.06 0.90
N GLU A 33 -8.85 6.87 -0.12
CA GLU A 33 -9.61 6.95 -1.37
C GLU A 33 -9.06 5.98 -2.41
N VAL A 34 -9.87 4.96 -2.71
CA VAL A 34 -9.54 3.94 -3.71
C VAL A 34 -9.27 4.54 -5.09
N ASP A 35 -10.01 5.60 -5.46
CA ASP A 35 -9.90 6.25 -6.76
C ASP A 35 -8.52 6.89 -7.00
N LEU A 36 -7.81 7.28 -5.93
CA LEU A 36 -6.46 7.83 -6.07
C LEU A 36 -5.45 6.75 -6.48
N PHE A 37 -5.62 5.51 -6.02
CA PHE A 37 -4.82 4.38 -6.50
C PHE A 37 -5.15 4.03 -7.95
N VAL A 38 -6.43 4.08 -8.34
CA VAL A 38 -6.83 3.84 -9.74
C VAL A 38 -6.21 4.91 -10.66
N LYS A 39 -6.30 6.19 -10.28
CA LYS A 39 -5.70 7.30 -11.02
C LYS A 39 -4.18 7.15 -11.13
N LEU A 40 -3.51 6.77 -10.04
CA LEU A 40 -2.08 6.47 -10.06
C LEU A 40 -1.73 5.41 -11.12
N PHE A 41 -2.43 4.28 -11.15
CA PHE A 41 -2.13 3.22 -12.11
C PHE A 41 -2.38 3.64 -13.56
N ILE A 42 -3.39 4.49 -13.80
CA ILE A 42 -3.67 5.07 -15.13
C ILE A 42 -2.56 6.06 -15.52
N SER A 43 -2.16 6.95 -14.62
CA SER A 43 -1.14 7.99 -14.89
C SER A 43 0.22 7.44 -15.26
N TYR A 44 0.55 6.24 -14.79
CA TYR A 44 1.80 5.54 -15.09
C TYR A 44 1.62 4.36 -16.06
N ASP A 45 0.51 4.35 -16.81
CA ASP A 45 0.27 3.42 -17.92
C ASP A 45 0.38 1.93 -17.53
N LEU A 46 0.14 1.61 -16.25
CA LEU A 46 0.36 0.27 -15.71
C LEU A 46 -0.62 -0.77 -16.26
N TYR A 47 -1.72 -0.32 -16.87
CA TYR A 47 -2.78 -1.18 -17.36
C TYR A 47 -2.38 -2.08 -18.56
N HIS A 48 -1.22 -1.82 -19.16
CA HIS A 48 -0.65 -2.67 -20.21
C HIS A 48 0.02 -3.94 -19.69
N ASN A 49 0.33 -4.05 -18.39
CA ASN A 49 0.88 -5.27 -17.81
C ASN A 49 -0.26 -6.12 -17.24
N GLU A 50 -0.47 -7.36 -17.71
CA GLU A 50 -1.54 -8.26 -17.23
C GLU A 50 -1.65 -8.39 -15.70
N GLU A 51 -0.52 -8.36 -14.99
CA GLU A 51 -0.40 -8.47 -13.53
C GLU A 51 -0.96 -7.25 -12.78
N TYR A 52 -1.11 -6.10 -13.46
CA TYR A 52 -1.57 -4.86 -12.83
C TYR A 52 -2.93 -5.01 -12.16
N ARG A 53 -3.81 -5.82 -12.76
CA ARG A 53 -5.17 -6.02 -12.29
C ARG A 53 -5.16 -6.68 -10.93
N GLU A 54 -4.28 -7.64 -10.71
CA GLU A 54 -4.19 -8.36 -9.44
C GLU A 54 -3.74 -7.44 -8.32
N VAL A 55 -2.67 -6.67 -8.54
CA VAL A 55 -2.17 -5.71 -7.56
C VAL A 55 -3.18 -4.61 -7.28
N LEU A 56 -3.77 -4.01 -8.31
CA LEU A 56 -4.77 -2.96 -8.12
C LEU A 56 -6.01 -3.52 -7.41
N ASN A 57 -6.52 -4.68 -7.81
CA ASN A 57 -7.70 -5.28 -7.17
C ASN A 57 -7.43 -5.62 -5.70
N LEU A 58 -6.23 -6.08 -5.36
CA LEU A 58 -5.85 -6.32 -3.98
C LEU A 58 -5.85 -5.02 -3.16
N ILE A 59 -5.24 -3.95 -3.68
CA ILE A 59 -5.27 -2.63 -3.03
C ILE A 59 -6.71 -2.15 -2.85
N LYS A 60 -7.54 -2.24 -3.91
CA LYS A 60 -8.95 -1.84 -3.88
C LYS A 60 -9.71 -2.64 -2.82
N HIS A 61 -9.53 -3.96 -2.79
CA HIS A 61 -10.19 -4.84 -1.82
C HIS A 61 -9.81 -4.48 -0.38
N ILE A 62 -8.51 -4.33 -0.12
CA ILE A 62 -7.99 -3.99 1.20
C ILE A 62 -8.53 -2.62 1.64
N VAL A 63 -8.33 -1.56 0.85
CA VAL A 63 -8.70 -0.19 1.23
C VAL A 63 -10.23 -0.03 1.35
N SER A 64 -11.01 -0.63 0.46
CA SER A 64 -12.49 -0.59 0.54
C SER A 64 -13.07 -1.41 1.70
N SER A 65 -12.31 -2.35 2.26
CA SER A 65 -12.71 -3.03 3.49
C SER A 65 -12.65 -2.11 4.71
N TRP A 66 -11.80 -1.07 4.66
CA TRP A 66 -11.62 -0.10 5.75
C TRP A 66 -12.42 1.19 5.54
N TYR A 67 -12.47 1.68 4.30
CA TYR A 67 -13.20 2.90 3.96
C TYR A 67 -14.69 2.62 3.75
N LYS A 68 -15.47 2.87 4.80
CA LYS A 68 -16.92 2.71 4.84
C LYS A 68 -17.59 4.08 4.99
N PRO A 69 -17.74 4.88 3.92
CA PRO A 69 -18.30 6.23 4.00
C PRO A 69 -19.72 6.24 4.60
N GLU A 70 -20.50 5.19 4.37
CA GLU A 70 -21.82 4.96 4.96
C GLU A 70 -21.80 4.88 6.49
N LEU A 71 -20.67 4.46 7.08
CA LEU A 71 -20.45 4.45 8.53
C LEU A 71 -19.77 5.74 9.03
N GLY A 72 -19.67 6.76 8.18
CA GLY A 72 -19.00 8.02 8.50
C GLY A 72 -17.52 7.82 8.81
N THR A 73 -16.83 7.05 7.98
CA THR A 73 -15.38 6.81 8.13
C THR A 73 -14.61 8.14 8.09
N LYS A 74 -13.84 8.40 9.15
CA LYS A 74 -12.96 9.55 9.29
C LYS A 74 -11.53 9.06 9.51
N LEU A 75 -10.66 9.40 8.58
CA LEU A 75 -9.22 9.21 8.72
C LEU A 75 -8.69 10.15 9.81
N ILE A 76 -7.93 9.60 10.74
CA ILE A 76 -7.27 10.34 11.82
C ILE A 76 -5.81 10.60 11.45
N GLU A 77 -5.10 9.54 11.04
CA GLU A 77 -3.67 9.61 10.74
C GLU A 77 -3.28 8.50 9.75
N VAL A 78 -2.26 8.78 8.93
CA VAL A 78 -1.48 7.75 8.24
C VAL A 78 -0.02 7.84 8.67
N SER A 79 0.52 6.77 9.21
CA SER A 79 1.95 6.65 9.54
C SER A 79 2.65 5.71 8.55
N LYS A 80 3.89 6.05 8.18
CA LYS A 80 4.77 5.20 7.36
C LYS A 80 5.78 4.49 8.25
N PHE A 81 6.11 3.25 7.93
CA PHE A 81 7.15 2.49 8.60
C PHE A 81 7.93 1.62 7.60
N GLU A 82 9.18 1.29 7.94
CA GLU A 82 9.95 0.28 7.21
C GLU A 82 9.74 -1.08 7.87
N SER A 83 9.66 -2.13 7.04
CA SER A 83 9.53 -3.50 7.51
C SER A 83 10.28 -4.45 6.57
N LYS A 84 10.27 -5.75 6.91
CA LYS A 84 10.77 -6.83 6.08
C LYS A 84 9.62 -7.79 5.76
N CYS A 85 9.59 -8.25 4.53
CA CYS A 85 8.71 -9.34 4.17
C CYS A 85 9.17 -10.64 4.87
N ILE A 86 8.21 -11.41 5.37
CA ILE A 86 8.45 -12.69 6.07
C ILE A 86 7.89 -13.90 5.32
N PHE A 87 7.31 -13.69 4.13
CA PHE A 87 6.66 -14.73 3.37
C PHE A 87 6.96 -14.65 1.86
N CYS A 88 6.39 -13.66 1.18
CA CYS A 88 6.46 -13.47 -0.28
C CYS A 88 7.89 -13.31 -0.83
N ASN A 89 8.71 -12.52 -0.13
CA ASN A 89 10.06 -12.12 -0.50
C ASN A 89 10.92 -12.03 0.76
N ILE A 90 11.10 -13.16 1.46
CA ILE A 90 11.68 -13.22 2.81
C ILE A 90 12.94 -12.33 2.93
N GLY A 91 12.93 -11.43 3.92
CA GLY A 91 14.03 -10.53 4.23
C GLY A 91 14.11 -9.27 3.36
N LYS A 92 13.42 -9.20 2.21
CA LYS A 92 13.39 -7.97 1.40
C LYS A 92 12.66 -6.86 2.15
N LYS A 93 13.17 -5.63 2.01
CA LYS A 93 12.58 -4.42 2.60
C LYS A 93 11.21 -4.14 1.96
N VAL A 94 10.26 -3.71 2.78
CA VAL A 94 8.94 -3.24 2.34
C VAL A 94 8.60 -1.95 3.07
N ASN A 95 7.80 -1.10 2.42
CA ASN A 95 7.30 0.14 3.04
C ASN A 95 5.86 -0.07 3.50
N GLY A 96 5.68 -0.08 4.81
CA GLY A 96 4.38 -0.17 5.47
C GLY A 96 3.71 1.19 5.61
N TYR A 97 2.39 1.20 5.48
CA TYR A 97 1.52 2.34 5.79
C TYR A 97 0.44 1.85 6.74
N LYS A 98 0.21 2.59 7.83
CA LYS A 98 -0.80 2.30 8.86
C LYS A 98 -1.78 3.46 8.93
N TRP A 99 -3.05 3.19 8.64
CA TRP A 99 -4.16 4.10 8.75
C TRP A 99 -4.83 3.93 10.10
N THR A 100 -4.96 5.03 10.82
CA THR A 100 -5.76 5.12 12.05
C THR A 100 -7.03 5.88 11.71
N TYR A 101 -8.20 5.30 11.98
CA TYR A 101 -9.48 5.86 11.55
C TYR A 101 -10.63 5.48 12.48
N LYS A 102 -11.80 6.07 12.26
CA LYS A 102 -13.00 5.86 13.07
C LYS A 102 -14.26 5.87 12.22
N HIS A 103 -15.23 5.02 12.57
CA HIS A 103 -16.58 5.03 11.99
C HIS A 103 -17.51 5.89 12.86
N SER A 104 -17.69 7.16 12.50
CA SER A 104 -18.39 8.12 13.37
C SER A 104 -19.92 7.97 13.40
N LEU A 105 -20.50 7.31 12.40
CA LEU A 105 -21.96 7.08 12.28
C LEU A 105 -22.37 5.65 12.63
N GLU A 106 -21.44 4.82 13.09
CA GLU A 106 -21.74 3.46 13.52
C GLU A 106 -22.57 3.43 14.83
N THR A 107 -23.12 2.27 15.15
CA THR A 107 -23.82 1.99 16.41
C THR A 107 -22.88 2.05 17.62
N ILE A 108 -23.42 2.39 18.80
CA ILE A 108 -22.68 2.36 20.07
C ILE A 108 -22.52 0.88 20.50
N PRO A 109 -21.33 0.42 20.93
CA PRO A 109 -20.14 1.22 21.26
C PRO A 109 -19.12 1.37 20.13
N LEU A 110 -19.35 0.77 18.96
CA LEU A 110 -18.40 0.72 17.85
C LEU A 110 -18.04 2.12 17.31
N ASN A 111 -18.95 3.09 17.36
CA ASN A 111 -18.64 4.49 17.04
C ASN A 111 -17.73 5.22 18.02
N ARG A 112 -17.18 4.54 19.04
CA ARG A 112 -16.13 5.05 19.92
C ARG A 112 -14.79 4.39 19.66
N VAL A 113 -14.78 3.28 18.91
CA VAL A 113 -13.58 2.51 18.59
C VAL A 113 -12.74 3.27 17.57
N VAL A 114 -11.44 3.30 17.82
CA VAL A 114 -10.43 3.74 16.86
C VAL A 114 -9.80 2.49 16.27
N TYR A 115 -9.89 2.36 14.95
CA TYR A 115 -9.35 1.24 14.21
C TYR A 115 -7.98 1.58 13.67
N ALA A 116 -7.14 0.56 13.53
CA ALA A 116 -5.87 0.66 12.84
C ALA A 116 -5.74 -0.46 11.82
N SER A 117 -5.44 -0.11 10.58
CA SER A 117 -5.26 -1.05 9.47
C SER A 117 -4.01 -0.70 8.68
N GLN A 118 -3.41 -1.69 8.01
CA GLN A 118 -2.11 -1.49 7.36
C GLN A 118 -1.94 -2.29 6.08
N ILE A 119 -1.12 -1.75 5.18
CA ILE A 119 -0.64 -2.41 3.96
C ILE A 119 0.86 -2.17 3.85
N ALA A 120 1.59 -3.12 3.27
CA ALA A 120 2.99 -2.90 2.91
C ALA A 120 3.18 -3.07 1.41
N PHE A 121 4.03 -2.21 0.85
CA PHE A 121 4.40 -2.26 -0.55
C PHE A 121 5.83 -2.76 -0.72
N PHE A 122 5.99 -3.62 -1.70
CA PHE A 122 7.26 -4.13 -2.15
C PHE A 122 7.74 -3.32 -3.36
N PHE A 123 9.05 -3.05 -3.39
CA PHE A 123 9.71 -2.35 -4.49
C PHE A 123 11.04 -3.04 -4.76
N ASP A 124 11.31 -3.37 -6.02
CA ASP A 124 12.62 -3.81 -6.48
C ASP A 124 13.20 -2.82 -7.50
N TYR A 125 14.50 -2.59 -7.40
CA TYR A 125 15.19 -1.56 -8.16
C TYR A 125 16.42 -2.12 -8.86
N GLN A 126 16.63 -1.67 -10.09
CA GLN A 126 17.87 -1.87 -10.83
C GLN A 126 18.31 -0.52 -11.40
N ASP A 127 19.54 -0.09 -11.17
CA ASP A 127 20.07 1.19 -11.69
C ASP A 127 19.18 2.42 -11.36
N ASN A 128 18.62 2.45 -10.15
CA ASN A 128 17.64 3.45 -9.67
C ASN A 128 16.30 3.49 -10.44
N GLN A 129 16.01 2.45 -11.22
CA GLN A 129 14.76 2.25 -11.93
C GLN A 129 13.93 1.20 -11.20
N LEU A 130 12.65 1.49 -10.98
CA LEU A 130 11.72 0.52 -10.42
C LEU A 130 11.46 -0.57 -11.45
N ILE A 131 11.83 -1.81 -11.13
CA ILE A 131 11.65 -2.97 -12.01
C ILE A 131 10.54 -3.91 -11.53
N GLU A 132 10.18 -3.83 -10.24
CA GLU A 132 9.09 -4.62 -9.67
C GLU A 132 8.38 -3.80 -8.59
N PHE A 133 7.06 -3.87 -8.57
CA PHE A 133 6.21 -3.21 -7.60
C PHE A 133 5.06 -4.11 -7.18
N GLY A 134 4.69 -4.12 -5.91
CA GLY A 134 3.50 -4.86 -5.49
C GLY A 134 3.13 -4.68 -4.04
N VAL A 135 2.21 -5.53 -3.60
CA VAL A 135 1.74 -5.58 -2.21
C VAL A 135 2.36 -6.78 -1.51
N CYS A 136 2.88 -6.55 -0.31
CA CYS A 136 3.37 -7.60 0.56
C CYS A 136 2.26 -8.02 1.52
N ASN A 137 1.88 -9.30 1.48
CA ASN A 137 0.82 -9.87 2.32
C ASN A 137 1.31 -10.48 3.64
N GLY A 138 2.63 -10.62 3.80
CA GLY A 138 3.25 -11.16 5.01
C GLY A 138 4.50 -10.36 5.34
N TYR A 139 4.35 -9.41 6.26
CA TYR A 139 5.39 -8.52 6.74
C TYR A 139 5.22 -8.29 8.23
N LEU A 140 6.30 -7.88 8.88
CA LEU A 140 6.29 -7.56 10.30
C LEU A 140 5.65 -6.19 10.51
N ASP A 141 4.77 -6.05 11.48
CA ASP A 141 4.27 -4.74 11.84
C ASP A 141 5.34 -3.89 12.54
N LYS A 142 5.00 -2.63 12.81
CA LYS A 142 5.95 -1.69 13.43
C LYS A 142 6.42 -2.15 14.82
N GLU A 143 5.57 -2.82 15.59
CA GLU A 143 5.88 -3.28 16.94
C GLU A 143 6.79 -4.50 16.90
N GLU A 144 6.49 -5.46 16.02
CA GLU A 144 7.34 -6.62 15.75
C GLU A 144 8.73 -6.21 15.23
N MET A 145 8.79 -5.20 14.36
CA MET A 145 10.06 -4.65 13.90
C MET A 145 10.86 -3.99 15.02
N ASN A 146 10.22 -3.34 15.99
CA ASN A 146 10.92 -2.77 17.14
C ASN A 146 11.50 -3.86 18.05
N LEU A 147 10.76 -4.95 18.27
CA LEU A 147 11.21 -6.09 19.08
C LEU A 147 12.41 -6.82 18.45
N LEU A 148 12.49 -6.88 17.13
CA LEU A 148 13.65 -7.49 16.45
C LEU A 148 14.91 -6.61 16.46
N ASN A 149 14.75 -5.30 16.65
CA ASN A 149 15.86 -4.35 16.62
C ASN A 149 16.34 -3.94 18.03
N SER A 150 15.67 -4.41 19.09
CA SER A 150 16.09 -4.27 20.49
C SER A 150 17.03 -5.39 20.90
#